data_AF-A0A524K5H6-F1
#
_entry.id   AF-A0A524K5H6-F1
#
_cell.length_a   1.000
_cell.length_b   1.000
_cell.length_c   1.000
_cell.angle_alpha   90.00
_cell.angle_beta   90.00
_cell.angle_gamma   90.00
#
_symmetry.space_group_name_H-M   'P 1'
#
loop_
_entity.id
_entity.type
_entity.pdbx_description
1 polymer ?
#
loop_
_entity_poly.entity_id
_entity_poly.type
_entity_poly.pdbx_seq_one_letter_code
_entity_poly.pdbx_strand_id
1 'polypeptide(L)'
;MNYYALFAGAIGLLVLGMRTFEWLNQRKILKNAAANGNPLKREKVRTDRVWIYIGLLLIAIVMIYFMDELLVTKISLAVVFTMLLASEIIGMYTSYALYTNEREFMYGTEMMRFKGIRTFKPKNKKNVEIHGMNGTIIVVPTKIANVIKMKKEGKKKQAE
;
A
#
# COMPACT_ATOMS: atom_id res chain seq x y z
N MET A 1 3.27 24.88 -29.57
CA MET A 1 3.41 24.05 -28.34
C MET A 1 2.15 23.21 -28.24
N ASN A 2 2.24 21.87 -28.20
CA ASN A 2 1.06 21.00 -28.29
C ASN A 2 0.32 20.94 -26.94
N TYR A 3 -0.75 21.72 -26.81
CA TYR A 3 -1.58 21.84 -25.62
C TYR A 3 -2.14 20.49 -25.13
N TYR A 4 -2.40 19.54 -26.04
CA TYR A 4 -2.88 18.20 -25.70
C TYR A 4 -1.89 17.36 -24.90
N ALA A 5 -0.59 17.43 -25.22
CA ALA A 5 0.44 16.70 -24.48
C ALA A 5 0.66 17.29 -23.08
N LEU A 6 0.60 18.63 -22.98
CA LEU A 6 0.65 19.36 -21.71
C LEU A 6 -0.56 19.04 -20.82
N PHE A 7 -1.76 19.00 -21.40
CA PHE A 7 -3.00 18.68 -20.69
C PHE A 7 -3.03 17.22 -20.21
N ALA A 8 -2.63 16.28 -21.07
CA ALA A 8 -2.48 14.86 -20.72
C ALA A 8 -1.46 14.65 -19.58
N GLY A 9 -0.31 15.32 -19.65
CA GLY A 9 0.70 15.30 -18.60
C GLY A 9 0.19 15.88 -17.28
N ALA A 10 -0.58 16.98 -17.33
CA ALA A 10 -1.16 17.61 -16.14
C ALA A 10 -2.21 16.71 -15.45
N ILE A 11 -3.09 16.05 -16.22
CA ILE A 11 -4.06 15.08 -15.68
C ILE A 11 -3.32 13.90 -15.03
N GLY A 12 -2.30 13.39 -15.70
CA GLY A 12 -1.46 12.33 -15.19
C GLY A 12 -0.80 12.64 -13.84
N LEU A 13 -0.22 13.84 -13.73
CA LEU A 13 0.37 14.34 -12.49
C LEU A 13 -0.67 14.54 -11.39
N LEU A 14 -1.88 15.03 -11.72
CA LEU A 14 -2.97 15.15 -10.77
C LEU A 14 -3.41 13.80 -10.21
N VAL A 15 -3.59 12.79 -11.06
CA VAL A 15 -3.99 11.43 -10.64
C VAL A 15 -2.92 10.81 -9.74
N LEU A 16 -1.64 10.92 -10.12
CA LEU A 16 -0.53 10.44 -9.29
C LEU A 16 -0.43 11.20 -7.97
N GLY A 17 -0.64 12.51 -7.99
CA GLY A 17 -0.66 13.39 -6.81
C GLY A 17 -1.77 13.03 -5.83
N MET A 18 -2.99 12.81 -6.31
CA MET A 18 -4.12 12.39 -5.47
C MET A 18 -3.86 11.05 -4.78
N ARG A 19 -3.26 10.08 -5.49
CA ARG A 19 -2.93 8.77 -4.92
C ARG A 19 -1.78 8.82 -3.91
N THR A 20 -0.76 9.64 -4.16
CA THR A 20 0.31 9.87 -3.17
C THR A 20 -0.21 10.60 -1.95
N PHE A 21 -1.16 11.53 -2.10
CA PHE A 21 -1.84 12.19 -0.98
C PHE A 21 -2.68 11.21 -0.16
N GLU A 22 -3.47 10.35 -0.82
CA GLU A 22 -4.21 9.27 -0.16
C GLU A 22 -3.28 8.36 0.64
N TRP A 23 -2.12 8.01 0.09
CA TRP A 23 -1.11 7.21 0.78
C TRP A 23 -0.57 7.88 2.05
N LEU A 24 -0.19 9.15 1.95
CA LEU A 24 0.29 9.93 3.09
C LEU A 24 -0.79 10.05 4.18
N ASN A 25 -2.05 10.26 3.77
CA ASN A 25 -3.16 10.40 4.69
C ASN A 25 -3.54 9.06 5.34
N GLN A 26 -3.55 7.96 4.59
CA GLN A 26 -3.77 6.61 5.11
C GLN A 26 -2.67 6.22 6.11
N ARG A 27 -1.40 6.54 5.85
CA ARG A 27 -0.31 6.35 6.83
C ARG A 27 -0.60 7.09 8.14
N LYS A 28 -1.10 8.33 8.06
CA LYS A 28 -1.47 9.12 9.24
C LYS A 28 -2.66 8.50 9.99
N ILE A 29 -3.70 8.06 9.26
CA ILE A 29 -4.88 7.37 9.83
C ILE A 29 -4.46 6.07 10.53
N LEU A 30 -3.59 5.27 9.92
CA LEU A 30 -3.09 4.02 10.48
C LEU A 30 -2.20 4.25 11.70
N LYS A 31 -1.34 5.27 11.66
CA LYS A 31 -0.55 5.71 12.82
C LYS A 31 -1.44 6.14 13.99
N ASN A 32 -2.52 6.88 13.70
CA ASN A 32 -3.48 7.32 14.71
C ASN A 32 -4.33 6.15 15.25
N ALA A 33 -4.78 5.23 14.38
CA ALA A 33 -5.51 4.03 14.79
C ALA A 33 -4.64 3.11 15.66
N ALA A 34 -3.35 2.98 15.32
CA ALA A 34 -2.37 2.27 16.11
C ALA A 34 -2.09 2.97 17.46
N ALA A 35 -1.97 4.30 17.49
CA ALA A 35 -1.84 5.06 18.74
C ALA A 35 -3.08 4.87 19.65
N ASN A 36 -4.27 4.75 19.06
CA ASN A 36 -5.53 4.58 19.78
C ASN A 36 -5.83 3.12 20.15
N GLY A 37 -4.96 2.16 19.83
CA GLY A 37 -5.13 0.76 20.19
C GLY A 37 -6.25 0.04 19.41
N ASN A 38 -6.73 0.62 18.31
CA ASN A 38 -7.73 -0.01 17.47
C ASN A 38 -7.06 -1.04 16.55
N PRO A 39 -7.52 -2.31 16.53
CA PRO A 39 -6.99 -3.29 15.60
C PRO A 39 -7.26 -2.82 14.17
N LEU A 40 -6.20 -2.72 13.38
CA LEU A 40 -6.29 -2.35 11.98
C LEU A 40 -7.16 -3.38 11.25
N LYS A 41 -8.39 -3.00 10.87
CA LYS A 41 -9.23 -3.82 10.02
C LYS A 41 -8.56 -3.91 8.66
N ARG A 42 -8.32 -5.14 8.24
CA ARG A 42 -7.63 -5.42 6.99
C ARG A 42 -8.59 -5.16 5.84
N GLU A 43 -8.27 -4.23 4.97
CA GLU A 43 -8.88 -4.22 3.65
C GLU A 43 -8.17 -5.29 2.82
N LYS A 44 -8.91 -6.24 2.24
CA LYS A 44 -8.31 -7.21 1.31
C LYS A 44 -7.75 -6.43 0.14
N VAL A 45 -6.43 -6.55 -0.10
CA VAL A 45 -5.81 -6.00 -1.31
C VAL A 45 -6.46 -6.67 -2.51
N ARG A 46 -7.27 -5.92 -3.27
CA ARG A 46 -7.94 -6.44 -4.46
C ARG A 46 -6.99 -6.35 -5.64
N THR A 47 -6.15 -7.36 -5.79
CA THR A 47 -5.26 -7.53 -6.95
C THR A 47 -6.02 -7.60 -8.27
N ASP A 48 -7.28 -8.03 -8.22
CA ASP A 48 -8.18 -8.15 -9.38
C ASP A 48 -8.34 -6.82 -10.13
N ARG A 49 -8.29 -5.68 -9.42
CA ARG A 49 -8.40 -4.36 -10.05
C ARG A 49 -7.23 -4.10 -10.99
N VAL A 50 -5.99 -4.41 -10.60
CA VAL A 50 -4.81 -4.18 -11.44
C VAL A 50 -4.93 -4.96 -12.75
N TRP A 51 -5.38 -6.21 -12.70
CA TRP A 51 -5.58 -7.03 -13.90
C TRP A 51 -6.67 -6.49 -14.82
N ILE A 52 -7.76 -5.94 -14.27
CA ILE A 52 -8.79 -5.25 -15.07
C ILE A 52 -8.19 -4.06 -15.80
N TYR A 53 -7.36 -3.24 -15.13
CA TYR A 53 -6.71 -2.08 -15.75
C TYR A 53 -5.64 -2.46 -16.78
N ILE A 54 -4.92 -3.58 -16.59
CA ILE A 54 -4.01 -4.12 -17.61
C ILE A 54 -4.82 -4.53 -18.86
N GLY A 55 -5.96 -5.20 -18.68
CA GLY A 55 -6.85 -5.57 -19.79
C GLY A 55 -7.39 -4.34 -20.54
N LEU A 56 -7.84 -3.32 -19.80
CA LEU A 56 -8.30 -2.05 -20.39
C LEU A 56 -7.18 -1.32 -21.14
N LEU A 57 -5.95 -1.32 -20.62
CA LEU A 57 -4.80 -0.71 -21.29
C LEU A 57 -4.51 -1.40 -22.63
N LEU A 58 -4.52 -2.73 -22.66
CA LEU A 58 -4.29 -3.49 -23.90
C LEU A 58 -5.35 -3.16 -24.96
N ILE A 59 -6.62 -3.13 -24.57
CA ILE A 59 -7.73 -2.74 -25.46
C ILE A 59 -7.53 -1.30 -25.96
N ALA A 60 -7.19 -0.37 -25.06
CA ALA A 60 -6.96 1.02 -25.41
C ALA A 60 -5.79 1.19 -26.40
N ILE A 61 -4.68 0.47 -26.22
CA ILE A 61 -3.54 0.51 -27.14
C ILE A 61 -3.93 0.01 -28.53
N VAL A 62 -4.72 -1.08 -28.61
CA VAL A 62 -5.24 -1.59 -29.89
C VAL A 62 -6.14 -0.55 -30.55
N MET A 63 -7.05 0.08 -29.80
CA MET A 63 -7.92 1.14 -30.34
C MET A 63 -7.11 2.35 -30.83
N ILE A 64 -6.13 2.82 -30.06
CA ILE A 64 -5.25 3.95 -30.43
C ILE A 64 -4.48 3.67 -31.72
N TYR A 65 -4.07 2.42 -31.95
CA TYR A 65 -3.40 2.04 -33.19
C TYR A 65 -4.29 2.29 -34.41
N PHE A 66 -5.56 1.87 -34.34
CA PHE A 66 -6.55 2.02 -35.42
C PHE A 66 -7.21 3.40 -35.52
N MET A 67 -6.99 4.31 -34.56
CA MET A 67 -7.51 5.68 -34.64
C MET A 67 -6.81 6.45 -35.76
N ASP A 68 -7.56 7.15 -36.59
CA ASP A 68 -7.00 8.00 -37.66
C ASP A 68 -6.72 9.41 -37.13
N GLU A 69 -5.83 9.47 -36.14
CA GLU A 69 -5.46 10.69 -35.41
C GLU A 69 -3.98 11.01 -35.55
N LEU A 70 -3.63 12.27 -35.31
CA LEU A 70 -2.23 12.72 -35.29
C LEU A 70 -1.40 11.89 -34.29
N LEU A 71 -0.17 11.56 -34.67
CA LEU A 71 0.76 10.75 -33.86
C LEU A 71 0.89 11.29 -32.41
N VAL A 72 0.89 12.62 -32.26
CA VAL A 72 0.98 13.28 -30.95
C VAL A 72 -0.25 12.96 -30.07
N THR A 73 -1.45 12.92 -30.65
CA THR A 73 -2.69 12.57 -29.94
C THR A 73 -2.64 11.12 -29.46
N LYS A 74 -2.17 10.20 -30.32
CA LYS A 74 -1.98 8.79 -29.99
C LYS A 74 -1.00 8.59 -28.82
N ILE A 75 0.14 9.27 -28.86
CA ILE A 75 1.13 9.23 -27.79
C ILE A 75 0.55 9.80 -26.49
N SER A 76 -0.19 10.91 -26.56
CA SER A 76 -0.81 11.54 -25.39
C SER A 76 -1.82 10.62 -24.71
N LEU A 77 -2.66 9.93 -25.50
CA LEU A 77 -3.60 8.92 -24.97
C LEU A 77 -2.87 7.74 -24.33
N ALA A 78 -1.83 7.21 -24.98
CA ALA A 78 -1.05 6.10 -24.43
C ALA A 78 -0.40 6.45 -23.07
N VAL A 79 0.10 7.68 -22.93
CA VAL A 79 0.64 8.20 -21.66
C VAL A 79 -0.44 8.26 -20.59
N VAL A 80 -1.64 8.78 -20.89
CA VAL A 80 -2.76 8.84 -19.94
C VAL A 80 -3.15 7.45 -19.43
N PHE A 81 -3.35 6.48 -20.33
CA PHE A 81 -3.72 5.12 -19.94
C PHE A 81 -2.63 4.41 -19.13
N THR A 82 -1.36 4.66 -19.45
CA THR A 82 -0.23 4.12 -18.68
C THR A 82 -0.16 4.73 -17.29
N MET A 83 -0.43 6.03 -17.16
CA MET A 83 -0.51 6.72 -15.86
C MET A 83 -1.69 6.22 -15.00
N LEU A 84 -2.83 5.90 -15.62
CA LEU A 84 -3.96 5.26 -14.93
C LEU A 84 -3.57 3.89 -14.38
N LEU A 85 -2.91 3.04 -15.18
CA LEU A 85 -2.41 1.75 -14.70
C LEU A 85 -1.39 1.91 -13.58
N ALA A 86 -0.43 2.83 -13.73
CA ALA A 86 0.56 3.13 -12.70
C ALA A 86 -0.11 3.55 -11.39
N SER A 87 -1.21 4.31 -11.46
CA SER A 87 -1.96 4.74 -10.28
C SER A 87 -2.58 3.56 -9.51
N GLU A 88 -3.07 2.53 -10.20
CA GLU A 88 -3.65 1.34 -9.59
C GLU A 88 -2.57 0.40 -9.04
N ILE A 89 -1.43 0.30 -9.72
CA ILE A 89 -0.25 -0.41 -9.19
C ILE A 89 0.21 0.26 -7.89
N ILE A 90 0.32 1.59 -7.87
CA ILE A 90 0.68 2.34 -6.67
C ILE A 90 -0.39 2.11 -5.58
N GLY A 91 -1.68 2.20 -5.91
CA GLY A 91 -2.78 1.91 -4.97
C GLY A 91 -2.73 0.50 -4.38
N MET A 92 -2.35 -0.49 -5.19
CA MET A 92 -2.13 -1.86 -4.75
C MET A 92 -0.90 -1.95 -3.85
N TYR A 93 0.23 -1.33 -4.22
CA TYR A 93 1.45 -1.34 -3.41
C TYR A 93 1.27 -0.61 -2.08
N THR A 94 0.52 0.49 -2.06
CA THR A 94 0.19 1.20 -0.82
C THR A 94 -0.73 0.36 0.05
N SER A 95 -1.78 -0.24 -0.52
CA SER A 95 -2.63 -1.19 0.19
C SER A 95 -1.85 -2.41 0.67
N TYR A 96 -0.88 -2.89 -0.11
CA TYR A 96 0.03 -3.97 0.27
C TYR A 96 0.93 -3.52 1.42
N ALA A 97 1.65 -2.42 1.31
CA ALA A 97 2.51 -1.91 2.38
C ALA A 97 1.74 -1.59 3.67
N LEU A 98 0.48 -1.16 3.57
CA LEU A 98 -0.35 -0.78 4.71
C LEU A 98 -1.13 -1.95 5.33
N TYR A 99 -1.58 -2.92 4.54
CA TYR A 99 -2.48 -4.02 4.97
C TYR A 99 -1.94 -5.43 4.72
N THR A 100 -0.74 -5.56 4.16
CA THR A 100 0.01 -6.81 4.11
C THR A 100 1.20 -6.67 5.06
N ASN A 101 1.34 -7.58 5.99
CA ASN A 101 1.48 -8.98 5.64
C ASN A 101 0.94 -9.84 6.79
N GLU A 102 0.31 -10.98 6.55
CA GLU A 102 0.11 -11.96 7.63
C GLU A 102 1.46 -12.43 8.21
N ARG A 103 2.56 -12.14 7.52
CA ARG A 103 3.94 -12.41 7.93
C ARG A 103 4.61 -11.21 8.60
N GLU A 104 4.03 -10.01 8.58
CA GLU A 104 4.68 -8.74 8.98
C GLU A 104 3.67 -7.72 9.53
N PHE A 105 4.02 -7.03 10.61
CA PHE A 105 3.23 -5.94 11.17
C PHE A 105 3.94 -4.60 10.91
N MET A 106 3.16 -3.55 10.64
CA MET A 106 3.66 -2.18 10.52
C MET A 106 3.19 -1.36 11.73
N TYR A 107 4.10 -0.60 12.31
CA TYR A 107 3.78 0.38 13.35
C TYR A 107 4.50 1.70 13.08
N GLY A 108 3.74 2.77 12.88
CA GLY A 108 4.29 4.06 12.46
C GLY A 108 5.00 3.95 11.11
N THR A 109 6.32 4.19 11.08
CA THR A 109 7.17 4.13 9.89
C THR A 109 7.91 2.80 9.72
N GLU A 110 7.85 1.90 10.70
CA GLU A 110 8.64 0.67 10.70
C GLU A 110 7.79 -0.57 10.41
N MET A 111 8.33 -1.45 9.57
CA MET A 111 7.73 -2.74 9.19
C MET A 111 8.58 -3.87 9.79
N MET A 112 7.95 -4.82 10.48
CA MET A 112 8.64 -5.93 11.14
C MET A 112 7.92 -7.26 10.90
N ARG A 113 8.69 -8.29 10.51
CA ARG A 113 8.17 -9.65 10.31
C ARG A 113 7.82 -10.31 11.65
N PHE A 114 6.67 -11.00 11.77
CA PHE A 114 6.29 -11.76 12.97
C PHE A 114 7.32 -12.84 13.34
N LYS A 115 7.93 -13.49 12.32
CA LYS A 115 9.04 -14.43 12.51
C LYS A 115 10.31 -13.75 13.05
N GLY A 116 10.53 -12.50 12.67
CA GLY A 116 11.66 -11.69 13.12
C GLY A 116 11.48 -11.11 14.52
N ILE A 117 10.33 -11.28 15.17
CA ILE A 117 10.14 -10.86 16.56
C ILE A 117 10.87 -11.85 17.47
N ARG A 118 11.83 -11.35 18.25
CA ARG A 118 12.53 -12.12 19.28
C ARG A 118 11.70 -12.23 20.55
N THR A 119 11.35 -11.09 21.15
CA THR A 119 10.68 -11.05 22.46
C THR A 119 9.74 -9.85 22.59
N PHE A 120 8.81 -9.96 23.55
CA PHE A 120 7.94 -8.88 24.00
C PHE A 120 8.32 -8.56 25.44
N LYS A 121 8.70 -7.32 25.74
CA LYS A 121 9.03 -6.85 27.09
C LYS A 121 8.04 -5.78 27.54
N PRO A 122 7.46 -5.88 28.75
CA PRO A 122 6.62 -4.80 29.26
C PRO A 122 7.49 -3.56 29.54
N LYS A 123 7.10 -2.40 29.00
CA LYS A 123 7.75 -1.11 29.31
C LYS A 123 7.04 -0.43 30.47
N ASN A 124 5.71 -0.45 30.45
CA ASN A 124 4.83 0.11 31.47
C ASN A 124 3.42 -0.50 31.34
N LYS A 125 2.48 -0.15 32.24
CA LYS A 125 1.11 -0.74 32.24
C LYS A 125 0.36 -0.60 30.91
N LYS A 126 0.70 0.42 30.11
CA LYS A 126 0.02 0.75 28.85
C LYS A 126 0.79 0.33 27.60
N ASN A 127 2.12 0.13 27.66
CA ASN A 127 2.95 -0.17 26.50
C ASN A 127 3.90 -1.36 26.70
N VAL A 128 4.23 -2.00 25.59
CA VAL A 128 5.11 -3.15 25.46
C VAL A 128 6.14 -2.85 24.38
N GLU A 129 7.39 -3.22 24.64
CA GLU A 129 8.50 -3.20 23.70
C GLU A 129 8.56 -4.53 22.93
N ILE A 130 8.56 -4.43 21.61
CA ILE A 130 8.75 -5.55 20.70
C ILE A 130 10.19 -5.49 20.19
N HIS A 131 10.97 -6.52 20.49
CA HIS A 131 12.35 -6.63 20.05
C HIS A 131 12.42 -7.50 18.81
N GLY A 132 12.98 -6.95 17.73
CA GLY A 132 13.33 -7.69 16.52
C GLY A 132 14.65 -8.45 16.65
N MET A 133 14.87 -9.47 15.82
CA MET A 133 16.13 -10.20 15.70
C MET A 133 17.27 -9.34 15.15
N ASN A 134 16.93 -8.34 14.34
CA ASN A 134 17.80 -7.32 13.75
C ASN A 134 18.14 -6.17 14.73
N GLY A 135 17.76 -6.26 16.01
CA GLY A 135 18.04 -5.23 17.01
C GLY A 135 17.09 -4.03 17.03
N THR A 136 16.10 -3.95 16.13
CA THR A 136 15.07 -2.90 16.16
C THR A 136 14.13 -3.08 17.35
N ILE A 137 13.80 -1.99 18.04
CA ILE A 137 12.92 -1.99 19.21
C ILE A 137 11.75 -1.05 18.95
N ILE A 138 10.53 -1.61 18.98
CA ILE A 138 9.31 -0.85 18.74
C ILE A 138 8.46 -0.84 20.01
N VAL A 139 8.05 0.35 20.46
CA VAL A 139 7.12 0.51 21.59
C VAL A 139 5.69 0.58 21.07
N VAL A 140 4.84 -0.35 21.48
CA VAL A 140 3.42 -0.39 21.08
C VAL A 140 2.49 -0.49 22.30
N PRO A 141 1.23 -0.03 22.20
CA PRO A 141 0.23 -0.25 23.24
C PRO A 141 0.00 -1.74 23.54
N THR A 142 -0.22 -2.09 24.81
CA THR A 142 -0.39 -3.49 25.28
C THR A 142 -1.50 -4.23 24.53
N LYS A 143 -2.61 -3.55 24.20
CA LYS A 143 -3.71 -4.13 23.41
C LYS A 143 -3.24 -4.62 22.03
N ILE A 144 -2.39 -3.84 21.37
CA ILE A 144 -1.82 -4.18 20.06
C ILE A 144 -0.78 -5.30 20.21
N ALA A 145 0.07 -5.23 21.22
CA ALA A 145 1.04 -6.29 21.51
C ALA A 145 0.35 -7.65 21.70
N ASN A 146 -0.80 -7.69 22.39
CA ASN A 146 -1.57 -8.92 22.57
C ASN A 146 -2.10 -9.48 21.24
N VAL A 147 -2.63 -8.62 20.36
CA VAL A 147 -3.07 -9.04 19.02
C VAL A 147 -1.89 -9.59 18.19
N ILE A 148 -0.72 -8.93 18.26
CA ILE A 148 0.50 -9.37 17.58
C ILE A 148 0.98 -10.72 18.13
N LYS A 149 0.98 -10.89 19.45
CA LYS A 149 1.36 -12.12 20.14
C LYS A 149 0.44 -13.28 19.76
N MET A 150 -0.88 -13.08 19.82
CA MET A 150 -1.88 -14.07 19.38
C MET A 150 -1.68 -14.50 17.92
N LYS A 151 -1.42 -13.54 17.01
CA LYS A 151 -1.16 -13.84 15.60
C LYS A 151 0.15 -14.62 15.40
N LYS A 152 1.20 -14.29 16.16
CA LYS A 152 2.49 -15.00 16.12
C LYS A 152 2.33 -16.46 16.60
N GLU A 153 1.58 -16.66 17.68
CA GLU A 153 1.33 -17.98 18.27
C GLU A 153 0.43 -18.84 17.38
N GLY A 154 -0.64 -18.27 16.82
CA GLY A 154 -1.52 -18.97 15.87
C GLY A 154 -0.77 -19.49 14.64
N LYS A 155 0.29 -18.82 14.20
CA LYS A 155 1.14 -19.29 13.10
C LYS A 155 2.13 -20.38 13.46
N LYS A 156 2.62 -20.43 14.70
CA LYS A 156 3.45 -21.56 15.15
C LYS A 156 2.63 -22.84 15.09
N LYS A 157 1.39 -22.80 15.56
CA LYS A 157 0.46 -23.94 15.57
C LYS A 157 -0.02 -24.41 14.19
N GLN A 158 0.12 -23.60 13.14
CA GLN A 158 -0.24 -23.99 11.76
C GLN A 158 0.96 -24.54 10.97
N ALA A 159 2.17 -24.41 11.51
CA ALA A 159 3.41 -24.86 10.89
C ALA A 159 3.96 -26.15 11.53
N GLU A 160 3.33 -26.60 12.62
CA GLU A 160 3.47 -27.92 13.24
C GLU A 160 2.40 -28.85 12.67
#